data_AF-A0A158PC04-F1
#
_entry.id   AF-A0A158PC04-F1
#
_cell.length_a   1.000
_cell.length_b   1.000
_cell.length_c   1.000
_cell.angle_alpha   90.00
_cell.angle_beta   90.00
_cell.angle_gamma   90.00
#
_symmetry.space_group_name_H-M   'P 1'
#
loop_
_entity.id
_entity.type
_entity.pdbx_description
1 polymer ?
#
loop_
_entity_poly.entity_id
_entity_poly.type
_entity_poly.pdbx_seq_one_letter_code
_entity_poly.pdbx_strand_id
1 'polypeptide(L)'
;TLFLARLLYGNAGLLLNSFTHGAHRFVRKSASSLTNECITNVEPVLLTQRWTVSNFSSLLKLSQPGLCLRSSVFKYPSMPEACWQLCLYPGGKRPENANNVSLFLKMSATSPLKEVVVKAEYRFFFLDDDDEIKFSNVNIGDFHAKPPKGGHSWGLRNIPRQKVQNSIRADHSLVISCTVELLPDAGRIPCRRVEQITELAMFTDPENSSYSDISVAAGSGDDRTVFAVHKYKLITHSDVFRAMLEHNMEESKVSHFTISEAQRLH
;
A
#
# COMPACT_ATOMS: atom_id res chain seq x y z
N THR A 1 4.29 16.84 -21.25
CA THR A 1 5.02 15.55 -21.32
C THR A 1 5.10 14.86 -19.96
N LEU A 2 5.71 15.49 -18.94
CA LEU A 2 5.77 14.97 -17.55
C LEU A 2 4.43 14.46 -16.96
N PHE A 3 3.33 15.16 -17.26
CA PHE A 3 2.00 14.80 -16.77
C PHE A 3 1.48 13.49 -17.39
N LEU A 4 1.62 13.33 -18.71
CA LEU A 4 1.27 12.11 -19.41
C LEU A 4 2.17 10.93 -18.99
N ALA A 5 3.46 11.17 -18.78
CA ALA A 5 4.37 10.15 -18.26
C ALA A 5 3.94 9.64 -16.86
N ARG A 6 3.50 10.53 -15.95
CA ARG A 6 2.97 10.11 -14.65
C ARG A 6 1.67 9.31 -14.74
N LEU A 7 0.78 9.68 -15.66
CA LEU A 7 -0.46 8.94 -15.94
C LEU A 7 -0.21 7.55 -16.55
N LEU A 8 0.84 7.41 -17.36
CA LEU A 8 1.13 6.19 -18.12
C LEU A 8 1.91 5.16 -17.31
N TYR A 9 2.80 5.58 -16.41
CA TYR A 9 3.72 4.65 -15.73
C TYR A 9 3.48 4.49 -14.23
N GLY A 10 2.51 5.21 -13.65
CA GLY A 10 2.30 5.23 -12.20
C GLY A 10 3.54 5.73 -11.44
N ASN A 11 3.56 5.57 -10.11
CA ASN A 11 4.70 5.93 -9.25
C ASN A 11 5.95 5.02 -9.45
N ALA A 12 6.06 4.31 -10.58
CA ALA A 12 7.31 3.68 -10.96
C ALA A 12 8.35 4.79 -11.17
N GLY A 13 9.45 4.75 -10.42
CA GLY A 13 10.48 5.78 -10.42
C GLY A 13 11.04 6.04 -11.82
N LEU A 14 10.46 7.01 -12.53
CA LEU A 14 10.93 7.49 -13.82
C LEU A 14 11.96 8.60 -13.60
N LEU A 15 13.19 8.35 -14.05
CA LEU A 15 14.16 9.41 -14.31
C LEU A 15 13.75 10.14 -15.59
N LEU A 16 12.91 11.17 -15.45
CA LEU A 16 12.64 12.12 -16.52
C LEU A 16 13.87 13.02 -16.69
N ASN A 17 14.55 12.89 -17.84
CA ASN A 17 15.53 13.89 -18.25
C ASN A 17 14.80 15.21 -18.51
N SER A 18 14.93 16.16 -17.59
CA SER A 18 14.36 17.50 -17.72
C SER A 18 14.98 18.23 -18.93
N PHE A 19 14.16 18.54 -19.94
CA PHE A 19 14.51 19.51 -20.97
C PHE A 19 13.97 20.88 -20.59
N THR A 20 14.87 21.80 -20.25
CA THR A 20 14.59 23.22 -20.07
C THR A 20 14.35 23.87 -21.44
N HIS A 21 13.34 24.75 -21.50
CA HIS A 21 12.94 25.46 -22.72
C HIS A 21 14.03 26.44 -23.16
N GLY A 22 14.46 26.35 -24.42
CA GLY A 22 15.38 27.29 -25.07
C GLY A 22 15.67 26.88 -26.51
N ALA A 23 15.49 27.82 -27.43
CA ALA A 23 15.46 27.64 -28.88
C ALA A 23 16.73 27.04 -29.52
N HIS A 24 16.50 26.27 -30.60
CA HIS A 24 17.41 25.89 -31.69
C HIS A 24 18.87 25.51 -31.34
N ARG A 25 19.14 24.19 -31.32
CA ARG A 25 20.16 23.48 -32.14
C ARG A 25 20.12 22.01 -31.74
N PHE A 26 19.53 21.13 -32.56
CA PHE A 26 19.63 19.69 -32.36
C PHE A 26 21.08 19.27 -32.64
N VAL A 27 21.91 19.30 -31.59
CA VAL A 27 23.13 18.52 -31.56
C VAL A 27 22.68 17.06 -31.47
N ARG A 28 22.93 16.27 -32.52
CA ARG A 28 22.89 14.81 -32.44
C ARG A 28 23.73 14.40 -31.23
N LYS A 29 23.09 13.99 -30.14
CA LYS A 29 23.79 13.23 -29.09
C LYS A 29 24.03 11.83 -29.64
N SER A 30 25.14 11.68 -30.35
CA SER A 30 25.77 10.38 -30.56
C SER A 30 26.44 9.96 -29.24
N ALA A 31 25.77 9.08 -28.51
CA ALA A 31 26.37 8.01 -27.71
C ALA A 31 25.20 7.32 -27.03
N SER A 32 24.93 6.07 -27.41
CA SER A 32 24.25 5.13 -26.54
C SER A 32 25.05 5.10 -25.23
N SER A 33 24.65 5.86 -24.21
CA SER A 33 25.14 5.62 -22.87
C SER A 33 24.59 4.24 -22.51
N LEU A 34 25.46 3.23 -22.57
CA LEU A 34 25.16 1.89 -22.08
C LEU A 34 25.05 1.98 -20.55
N THR A 35 23.94 2.52 -20.08
CA THR A 35 23.59 2.54 -18.66
C THR A 35 23.13 1.14 -18.31
N ASN A 36 23.98 0.39 -17.59
CA ASN A 36 23.62 -0.93 -17.06
C ASN A 36 22.70 -0.78 -15.84
N GLU A 37 21.50 -0.25 -16.08
CA GLU A 37 20.50 0.01 -15.05
C GLU A 37 19.51 -1.15 -14.95
N CYS A 38 19.18 -1.50 -13.72
CA CYS A 38 18.20 -2.53 -13.40
C CYS A 38 17.39 -2.10 -12.17
N ILE A 39 16.18 -2.64 -12.07
CA ILE A 39 15.20 -2.29 -11.04
C ILE A 39 14.64 -3.58 -10.43
N THR A 40 14.43 -3.54 -9.12
CA THR A 40 13.70 -4.56 -8.37
C THR A 40 12.53 -3.86 -7.70
N ASN A 41 11.31 -4.18 -8.12
CA ASN A 41 10.11 -3.58 -7.54
C ASN A 41 9.70 -4.38 -6.31
N VAL A 42 9.79 -3.74 -5.14
CA VAL A 42 9.47 -4.35 -3.84
C VAL A 42 8.21 -3.69 -3.31
N GLU A 43 7.11 -4.45 -3.26
CA GLU A 43 5.83 -3.95 -2.76
C GLU A 43 5.48 -4.62 -1.42
N PRO A 44 5.32 -3.84 -0.33
CA PRO A 44 4.89 -4.38 0.93
C PRO A 44 3.42 -4.77 0.88
N VAL A 45 3.11 -5.86 1.59
CA VAL A 45 1.75 -6.25 1.89
C VAL A 45 1.30 -5.54 3.15
N LEU A 46 0.15 -4.88 3.06
CA LEU A 46 -0.51 -4.22 4.18
C LEU A 46 -1.79 -4.97 4.56
N LEU A 47 -1.92 -5.30 5.85
CA LEU A 47 -3.11 -5.93 6.41
C LEU A 47 -3.58 -5.12 7.62
N THR A 48 -4.84 -4.74 7.66
CA THR A 48 -5.40 -3.97 8.78
C THR A 48 -6.58 -4.71 9.41
N GLN A 49 -6.56 -4.80 10.75
CA GLN A 49 -7.68 -5.30 11.55
C GLN A 49 -8.15 -4.19 12.48
N ARG A 50 -9.43 -3.83 12.39
CA ARG A 50 -10.13 -2.99 13.35
C ARG A 50 -10.96 -3.86 14.28
N TRP A 51 -10.86 -3.65 15.59
CA TRP A 51 -11.56 -4.43 16.61
C TRP A 51 -12.13 -3.52 17.70
N THR A 52 -13.44 -3.55 17.87
CA THR A 52 -14.15 -2.82 18.92
C THR A 52 -14.48 -3.77 20.08
N VAL A 53 -14.16 -3.34 21.30
CA VAL A 53 -14.58 -4.01 22.53
C VAL A 53 -15.58 -3.09 23.24
N SER A 54 -16.87 -3.43 23.17
CA SER A 54 -17.94 -2.69 23.87
C SER A 54 -17.83 -2.86 25.39
N ASN A 55 -18.35 -1.88 26.13
CA ASN A 55 -18.35 -1.88 27.61
C ASN A 55 -16.94 -2.03 28.22
N PHE A 56 -15.91 -1.54 27.53
CA PHE A 56 -14.53 -1.64 27.93
C PHE A 56 -14.23 -0.91 29.24
N SER A 57 -14.92 0.20 29.55
CA SER A 57 -14.75 0.88 30.85
C SER A 57 -14.97 -0.06 32.05
N SER A 58 -16.05 -0.85 32.01
CA SER A 58 -16.39 -1.81 33.07
C SER A 58 -15.45 -3.02 33.04
N LEU A 59 -15.16 -3.53 31.84
CA LEU A 59 -14.22 -4.62 31.67
C LEU A 59 -12.84 -4.26 32.24
N LEU A 60 -12.31 -3.09 31.92
CA LEU A 60 -11.01 -2.61 32.40
C LEU A 60 -11.01 -2.61 33.93
N LYS A 61 -12.03 -2.01 34.56
CA LYS A 61 -12.20 -1.93 36.02
C LYS A 61 -12.17 -3.30 36.71
N LEU A 62 -12.85 -4.29 36.14
CA LEU A 62 -13.07 -5.59 36.80
C LEU A 62 -12.05 -6.68 36.42
N SER A 63 -11.27 -6.48 35.34
CA SER A 63 -10.38 -7.50 34.81
C SER A 63 -9.20 -7.81 35.74
N GLN A 64 -8.99 -9.10 35.99
CA GLN A 64 -7.81 -9.64 36.67
C GLN A 64 -6.71 -10.02 35.65
N PRO A 65 -5.44 -10.09 36.09
CA PRO A 65 -4.37 -10.59 35.23
C PRO A 65 -4.67 -11.97 34.64
N GLY A 66 -4.33 -12.16 33.37
CA GLY A 66 -4.50 -13.42 32.65
C GLY A 66 -5.79 -13.54 31.83
N LEU A 67 -6.81 -12.71 32.10
CA LEU A 67 -8.01 -12.66 31.25
C LEU A 67 -7.65 -12.20 29.84
N CYS A 68 -7.94 -13.03 28.83
CA CYS A 68 -7.56 -12.81 27.44
C CYS A 68 -8.80 -12.68 26.56
N LEU A 69 -8.97 -11.52 25.92
CA LEU A 69 -9.88 -11.34 24.80
C LEU A 69 -9.14 -11.50 23.48
N ARG A 70 -9.84 -12.01 22.46
CA ARG A 70 -9.26 -12.24 21.13
C ARG A 70 -10.15 -11.63 20.06
N SER A 71 -9.53 -11.00 19.06
CA SER A 71 -10.24 -10.59 17.84
C SER A 71 -10.63 -11.80 16.99
N SER A 72 -11.40 -11.55 15.93
CA SER A 72 -11.44 -12.46 14.78
C SER A 72 -10.04 -12.73 14.24
N VAL A 73 -9.87 -13.90 13.62
CA VAL A 73 -8.65 -14.22 12.87
C VAL A 73 -8.70 -13.51 11.53
N PHE A 74 -7.58 -12.93 11.11
CA PHE A 74 -7.42 -12.25 9.84
C PHE A 74 -6.15 -12.73 9.13
N LYS A 75 -6.16 -12.72 7.79
CA LYS A 75 -5.09 -13.28 6.96
C LYS A 75 -4.95 -12.49 5.68
N TYR A 76 -3.76 -12.53 5.09
CA TYR A 76 -3.56 -11.98 3.75
C TYR A 76 -3.93 -13.06 2.71
N PRO A 77 -4.74 -12.75 1.68
CA PRO A 77 -5.20 -13.75 0.71
C PRO A 77 -4.07 -14.53 0.03
N SER A 78 -2.97 -13.87 -0.31
CA SER A 78 -1.84 -14.51 -1.00
C SER A 78 -0.84 -15.19 -0.04
N MET A 79 -1.07 -15.13 1.28
CA MET A 79 -0.32 -15.87 2.30
C MET A 79 -1.28 -16.53 3.32
N PRO A 80 -2.10 -17.50 2.89
CA PRO A 80 -3.13 -18.09 3.72
C PRO A 80 -2.59 -18.95 4.87
N GLU A 81 -1.30 -19.33 4.85
CA GLU A 81 -0.68 -20.09 5.94
C GLU A 81 -0.48 -19.28 7.22
N ALA A 82 -0.36 -17.95 7.11
CA ALA A 82 -0.11 -17.05 8.23
C ALA A 82 -1.42 -16.43 8.71
N CYS A 83 -1.92 -16.90 9.85
CA CYS A 83 -3.14 -16.40 10.49
C CYS A 83 -2.80 -15.47 11.65
N TRP A 84 -3.38 -14.27 11.63
CA TRP A 84 -3.16 -13.22 12.61
C TRP A 84 -4.35 -13.06 13.54
N GLN A 85 -4.09 -12.71 14.80
CA GLN A 85 -5.12 -12.46 15.80
C GLN A 85 -4.61 -11.49 16.87
N LEU A 86 -5.42 -10.52 17.26
CA LEU A 86 -5.13 -9.66 18.41
C LEU A 86 -5.50 -10.37 19.71
N CYS A 87 -4.64 -10.23 20.73
CA CYS A 87 -4.85 -10.75 22.07
C CYS A 87 -4.73 -9.59 23.07
N LEU A 88 -5.86 -9.20 23.67
CA LEU A 88 -5.95 -8.12 24.64
C LEU A 88 -6.13 -8.69 26.04
N TYR A 89 -5.36 -8.16 26.99
CA TYR A 89 -5.43 -8.51 28.41
C TYR A 89 -5.68 -7.23 29.21
N PRO A 90 -6.95 -6.88 29.51
CA PRO A 90 -7.26 -5.61 30.17
C PRO A 90 -6.71 -5.50 31.60
N GLY A 91 -6.52 -6.63 32.28
CA GLY A 91 -5.88 -6.70 33.61
C GLY A 91 -4.38 -7.03 33.57
N GLY A 92 -3.78 -7.09 32.38
CA GLY A 92 -2.40 -7.54 32.16
C GLY A 92 -2.31 -9.03 31.87
N LYS A 93 -1.29 -9.45 31.11
CA LYS A 93 -1.13 -10.86 30.68
C LYS A 93 -0.77 -11.81 31.82
N ARG A 94 0.01 -11.34 32.77
CA ARG A 94 0.51 -12.11 33.92
C ARG A 94 0.43 -11.28 35.19
N PRO A 95 0.54 -11.90 36.39
CA PRO A 95 0.55 -11.16 37.64
C PRO A 95 1.59 -10.03 37.69
N GLU A 96 2.78 -10.20 37.10
CA GLU A 96 3.79 -9.12 37.05
C GLU A 96 3.38 -7.93 36.15
N ASN A 97 2.37 -8.10 35.30
CA ASN A 97 1.80 -7.05 34.45
C ASN A 97 0.52 -6.45 35.04
N ALA A 98 0.18 -6.79 36.30
CA ALA A 98 -0.98 -6.21 36.97
C ALA A 98 -0.95 -4.69 36.92
N ASN A 99 -2.14 -4.08 36.96
CA ASN A 99 -2.36 -2.64 36.81
C ASN A 99 -1.98 -2.04 35.44
N ASN A 100 -1.54 -2.85 34.48
CA ASN A 100 -1.34 -2.45 33.09
C ASN A 100 -2.22 -3.26 32.16
N VAL A 101 -2.42 -2.74 30.94
CA VAL A 101 -3.04 -3.48 29.85
C VAL A 101 -1.93 -4.11 29.02
N SER A 102 -2.13 -5.36 28.58
CA SER A 102 -1.25 -5.98 27.60
C SER A 102 -1.98 -6.21 26.27
N LEU A 103 -1.31 -5.94 25.15
CA LEU A 103 -1.85 -6.14 23.80
C LEU A 103 -0.79 -6.81 22.93
N PHE A 104 -1.18 -7.90 22.28
CA PHE A 104 -0.29 -8.67 21.41
C PHE A 104 -0.93 -8.96 20.08
N LEU A 105 -0.08 -9.02 19.05
CA LEU A 105 -0.35 -9.63 17.77
C LEU A 105 0.16 -11.05 17.84
N LYS A 106 -0.72 -12.03 17.62
CA LYS A 106 -0.38 -13.45 17.52
C LYS A 106 -0.41 -13.86 16.06
N MET A 107 0.64 -14.55 15.61
CA MET A 107 0.66 -15.27 14.34
C MET A 107 0.60 -16.78 14.63
N SER A 108 -0.24 -17.50 13.90
CA SER A 108 -0.34 -18.97 13.94
C SER A 108 -0.26 -19.52 12.52
N ALA A 109 0.30 -20.72 12.36
CA ALA A 109 0.27 -21.46 11.10
C ALA A 109 -1.08 -22.19 10.97
N THR A 110 -1.62 -22.28 9.75
CA THR A 110 -2.81 -23.12 9.47
C THR A 110 -2.50 -24.60 9.45
N SER A 111 -1.30 -24.98 8.99
CA SER A 111 -0.83 -26.37 9.00
C SER A 111 -0.05 -26.66 10.28
N PRO A 112 -0.38 -27.73 11.02
CA PRO A 112 0.39 -28.15 12.19
C PRO A 112 1.73 -28.80 11.82
N LEU A 113 2.03 -28.98 10.53
CA LEU A 113 3.24 -29.66 10.04
C LEU A 113 4.24 -28.70 9.36
N LYS A 114 3.81 -27.50 8.98
CA LYS A 114 4.65 -26.54 8.26
C LYS A 114 5.11 -25.43 9.22
N GLU A 115 6.41 -25.20 9.27
CA GLU A 115 6.94 -23.99 9.91
C GLU A 115 6.62 -22.76 9.05
N VAL A 116 6.15 -21.70 9.70
CA VAL A 116 5.90 -20.41 9.05
C VAL A 116 6.70 -19.35 9.77
N VAL A 117 7.57 -18.67 9.02
CA VAL A 117 8.42 -17.59 9.51
C VAL A 117 8.04 -16.31 8.78
N VAL A 118 7.67 -15.28 9.53
CA VAL A 118 7.30 -13.99 8.96
C VAL A 118 7.94 -12.89 9.78
N LYS A 119 8.70 -12.02 9.11
CA LYS A 119 9.12 -10.75 9.68
C LYS A 119 8.12 -9.68 9.25
N ALA A 120 7.56 -8.98 10.23
CA ALA A 120 6.56 -7.94 9.97
C ALA A 120 6.74 -6.76 10.91
N GLU A 121 6.54 -5.56 10.38
CA GLU A 121 6.23 -4.40 11.21
C GLU A 121 4.76 -4.44 11.57
N TYR A 122 4.43 -4.18 12.83
CA TYR A 122 3.06 -4.05 13.29
C TYR A 122 2.89 -2.75 14.06
N ARG A 123 1.74 -2.13 13.84
CA ARG A 123 1.34 -0.88 14.45
C ARG A 123 0.04 -1.11 15.21
N PHE A 124 -0.03 -0.68 16.46
CA PHE A 124 -1.27 -0.64 17.24
C PHE A 124 -1.73 0.78 17.39
N PHE A 125 -3.04 0.99 17.28
CA PHE A 125 -3.70 2.27 17.50
C PHE A 125 -4.91 2.10 18.41
N PHE A 126 -5.13 3.04 19.33
CA PHE A 126 -6.43 3.23 19.97
C PHE A 126 -7.07 4.49 19.41
N LEU A 127 -8.33 4.35 19.00
CA LEU A 127 -9.04 5.36 18.22
C LEU A 127 -10.21 5.93 19.02
N ASP A 128 -10.35 7.25 19.05
CA ASP A 128 -11.48 7.94 19.68
C ASP A 128 -12.73 7.96 18.79
N ASP A 129 -13.77 8.67 19.22
CA ASP A 129 -15.06 8.76 18.54
C ASP A 129 -14.98 9.28 17.09
N ASP A 130 -13.97 10.10 16.78
CA ASP A 130 -13.72 10.67 15.44
C ASP A 130 -12.72 9.84 14.62
N ASP A 131 -12.38 8.63 15.09
CA ASP A 131 -11.31 7.78 14.56
C ASP A 131 -9.91 8.40 14.61
N GLU A 132 -9.70 9.40 15.46
CA GLU A 132 -8.39 10.00 15.71
C GLU A 132 -7.56 9.16 16.69
N ILE A 133 -6.24 9.17 16.48
CA ILE A 133 -5.31 8.32 17.23
C ILE A 133 -5.03 8.91 18.62
N LYS A 134 -5.52 8.25 19.68
CA LYS A 134 -5.21 8.58 21.09
C LYS A 134 -3.98 7.89 21.62
N PHE A 135 -3.64 6.73 21.06
CA PHE A 135 -2.46 5.96 21.40
C PHE A 135 -1.94 5.28 20.15
N SER A 136 -0.63 5.28 19.95
CA SER A 136 0.02 4.50 18.92
C SER A 136 1.29 3.82 19.43
N ASN A 137 1.61 2.70 18.80
CA ASN A 137 2.89 2.04 18.96
C ASN A 137 3.26 1.32 17.66
N VAL A 138 4.55 1.33 17.33
CA VAL A 138 5.13 0.63 16.19
C VAL A 138 6.23 -0.30 16.71
N ASN A 139 6.30 -1.50 16.17
CA ASN A 139 7.32 -2.50 16.48
C ASN A 139 7.54 -3.44 15.30
N ILE A 140 8.71 -4.07 15.26
CA ILE A 140 9.03 -5.11 14.30
C ILE A 140 9.12 -6.44 15.06
N GLY A 141 8.47 -7.48 14.54
CA GLY A 141 8.46 -8.81 15.12
C GLY A 141 8.90 -9.87 14.13
N ASP A 142 9.76 -10.78 14.59
CA ASP A 142 10.09 -12.02 13.91
C ASP A 142 9.15 -13.13 14.42
N PHE A 143 8.10 -13.42 13.66
CA PHE A 143 7.08 -14.40 14.03
C PHE A 143 7.49 -15.78 13.53
N HIS A 144 7.48 -16.78 14.43
CA HIS A 144 7.81 -18.17 14.11
C HIS A 144 6.69 -19.08 14.64
N ALA A 145 5.86 -19.60 13.74
CA ALA A 145 4.91 -20.65 14.10
C ALA A 145 5.57 -22.02 13.81
N LYS A 146 6.03 -22.68 14.88
CA LYS A 146 6.68 -24.01 14.80
C LYS A 146 5.71 -25.14 15.20
N PRO A 147 5.66 -26.25 14.46
CA PRO A 147 5.05 -27.50 14.93
C PRO A 147 5.63 -27.96 16.29
N PRO A 148 4.85 -28.58 17.20
CA PRO A 148 3.39 -28.68 17.23
C PRO A 148 2.71 -27.47 17.91
N LYS A 149 3.49 -26.52 18.45
CA LYS A 149 3.01 -25.37 19.24
C LYS A 149 2.62 -24.21 18.30
N GLY A 150 1.36 -24.26 17.86
CA GLY A 150 0.74 -23.37 16.88
C GLY A 150 0.58 -21.90 17.28
N GLY A 151 1.69 -21.16 17.40
CA GLY A 151 1.74 -19.71 17.22
C GLY A 151 2.73 -18.96 18.09
N HIS A 152 3.20 -17.82 17.58
CA HIS A 152 4.09 -16.88 18.26
C HIS A 152 3.42 -15.52 18.39
N SER A 153 3.73 -14.74 19.42
CA SER A 153 3.10 -13.44 19.65
C SER A 153 4.10 -12.37 20.09
N TRP A 154 4.02 -11.21 19.46
CA TRP A 154 4.75 -9.99 19.81
C TRP A 154 3.78 -8.91 20.27
N GLY A 155 4.23 -7.99 21.12
CA GLY A 155 3.35 -6.93 21.62
C GLY A 155 3.82 -6.24 22.89
N LEU A 156 2.93 -5.44 23.44
CA LEU A 156 3.15 -4.59 24.60
C LEU A 156 2.63 -5.28 25.85
N ARG A 157 3.51 -5.43 26.86
CA ARG A 157 3.14 -6.06 28.13
C ARG A 157 2.54 -5.08 29.13
N ASN A 158 3.04 -3.85 29.13
CA ASN A 158 2.76 -2.86 30.17
C ASN A 158 2.30 -1.54 29.56
N ILE A 159 1.15 -1.52 28.88
CA ILE A 159 0.51 -0.26 28.47
C ILE A 159 -0.10 0.38 29.73
N PRO A 160 0.28 1.61 30.09
CA PRO A 160 -0.25 2.26 31.28
C PRO A 160 -1.77 2.34 31.23
N ARG A 161 -2.43 1.85 32.26
CA ARG A 161 -3.90 1.78 32.34
C ARG A 161 -4.57 3.14 32.14
N GLN A 162 -3.96 4.21 32.64
CA GLN A 162 -4.44 5.58 32.44
C GLN A 162 -4.45 5.98 30.95
N LYS A 163 -3.41 5.61 30.17
CA LYS A 163 -3.39 5.86 28.72
C LYS A 163 -4.53 5.13 28.01
N VAL A 164 -4.78 3.88 28.39
CA VAL A 164 -5.90 3.11 27.82
C VAL A 164 -7.23 3.74 28.20
N GLN A 165 -7.41 4.13 29.47
CA GLN A 165 -8.62 4.77 29.95
C GLN A 165 -8.94 6.08 29.21
N ASN A 166 -7.91 6.88 28.90
CA ASN A 166 -8.05 8.11 28.11
C ASN A 166 -8.34 7.86 26.61
N SER A 167 -8.24 6.61 26.17
CA SER A 167 -8.54 6.19 24.79
C SER A 167 -9.90 5.49 24.67
N ILE A 168 -10.65 5.35 25.77
CA ILE A 168 -12.00 4.80 25.75
C ILE A 168 -12.96 5.86 25.21
N ARG A 169 -13.81 5.44 24.28
CA ARG A 169 -14.83 6.28 23.63
C ARG A 169 -15.96 6.67 24.57
N ALA A 170 -16.74 7.66 24.16
CA ALA A 170 -17.91 8.12 24.92
C ALA A 170 -18.94 7.00 25.17
N ASP A 171 -19.07 6.06 24.25
CA ASP A 171 -19.96 4.89 24.34
C ASP A 171 -19.41 3.75 25.22
N HIS A 172 -18.35 4.01 25.99
CA HIS A 172 -17.62 3.05 26.82
C HIS A 172 -16.90 1.94 26.04
N SER A 173 -16.77 2.02 24.72
CA SER A 173 -16.01 1.06 23.94
C SER A 173 -14.52 1.43 23.82
N LEU A 174 -13.67 0.44 23.61
CA LEU A 174 -12.30 0.64 23.15
C LEU A 174 -12.19 0.14 21.71
N VAL A 175 -11.75 1.01 20.81
CA VAL A 175 -11.46 0.65 19.42
C VAL A 175 -9.96 0.50 19.23
N ILE A 176 -9.57 -0.70 18.81
CA ILE A 176 -8.18 -1.08 18.54
C ILE A 176 -8.04 -1.27 17.03
N SER A 177 -7.16 -0.52 16.40
CA SER A 177 -6.73 -0.79 15.02
C SER A 177 -5.33 -1.37 15.06
N CYS A 178 -5.09 -2.42 14.28
CA CYS A 178 -3.77 -2.99 14.07
C CYS A 178 -3.46 -3.05 12.59
N THR A 179 -2.33 -2.48 12.20
CA THR A 179 -1.80 -2.57 10.84
C THR A 179 -0.56 -3.44 10.87
N VAL A 180 -0.47 -4.40 9.95
CA VAL A 180 0.67 -5.30 9.77
C VAL A 180 1.22 -5.07 8.37
N GLU A 181 2.51 -4.80 8.30
CA GLU A 181 3.25 -4.57 7.07
C GLU A 181 4.37 -5.61 6.95
N LEU A 182 4.39 -6.34 5.85
CA LEU A 182 5.35 -7.43 5.63
C LEU A 182 5.70 -7.57 4.15
N LEU A 183 6.85 -8.17 3.88
CA LEU A 183 7.29 -8.50 2.53
C LEU A 183 7.29 -10.03 2.36
N PRO A 184 6.28 -10.61 1.71
CA PRO A 184 6.31 -12.04 1.38
C PRO A 184 7.48 -12.32 0.44
N ASP A 185 8.24 -13.38 0.69
CA ASP A 185 9.23 -13.91 -0.26
C ASP A 185 10.20 -12.85 -0.84
N ALA A 186 10.63 -11.88 -0.02
CA ALA A 186 11.50 -10.78 -0.48
C ALA A 186 12.76 -11.25 -1.24
N GLY A 187 13.29 -12.44 -0.89
CA GLY A 187 14.45 -13.04 -1.57
C GLY A 187 14.17 -13.63 -2.96
N ARG A 188 12.91 -13.68 -3.41
CA ARG A 188 12.50 -14.21 -4.72
C ARG A 188 12.05 -13.12 -5.70
N ILE A 189 12.09 -11.85 -5.28
CA ILE A 189 11.66 -10.74 -6.13
C ILE A 189 12.69 -10.57 -7.27
N PRO A 190 12.27 -10.70 -8.54
CA PRO A 190 13.21 -10.66 -9.66
C PRO A 190 13.70 -9.23 -9.92
N CYS A 191 15.00 -9.11 -10.17
CA CYS A 191 15.59 -7.90 -10.74
C CYS A 191 15.41 -7.91 -12.26
N ARG A 192 14.95 -6.79 -12.84
CA ARG A 192 14.73 -6.61 -14.28
C ARG A 192 15.59 -5.47 -14.79
N ARG A 193 16.06 -5.55 -16.03
CA ARG A 193 16.72 -4.39 -16.67
C ARG A 193 15.71 -3.26 -16.81
N VAL A 194 16.15 -2.03 -16.61
CA VAL A 194 15.33 -0.85 -16.92
C VAL A 194 15.33 -0.74 -18.44
N GLU A 195 14.21 -1.09 -19.08
CA GLU A 195 14.01 -0.72 -20.47
C GLU A 195 13.87 0.81 -20.51
N GLN A 196 14.76 1.48 -21.25
CA GLN A 196 14.62 2.90 -21.52
C GLN A 196 13.37 3.11 -22.37
N ILE A 197 12.20 3.24 -21.73
CA ILE A 197 10.99 3.62 -22.47
C ILE A 197 11.18 5.08 -22.84
N THR A 198 11.59 5.30 -24.09
CA THR A 198 11.72 6.66 -24.62
C THR A 198 10.31 7.25 -24.62
N GLU A 199 10.11 8.38 -23.93
CA GLU A 199 8.83 9.11 -23.88
C GLU A 199 8.24 9.35 -25.30
N LEU A 200 9.13 9.38 -26.31
CA LEU A 200 8.83 9.47 -27.74
C LEU A 200 8.20 8.21 -28.39
N ALA A 201 8.20 7.05 -27.74
CA ALA A 201 7.73 5.82 -28.37
C ALA A 201 6.19 5.77 -28.51
N MET A 202 5.46 6.45 -27.63
CA MET A 202 3.98 6.47 -27.62
C MET A 202 3.37 7.56 -28.51
N PHE A 203 4.08 8.68 -28.68
CA PHE A 203 3.66 9.77 -29.56
C PHE A 203 4.13 9.49 -30.98
N THR A 204 3.30 9.79 -31.96
CA THR A 204 3.78 9.81 -33.35
C THR A 204 4.77 10.95 -33.51
N ASP A 205 5.93 10.65 -34.10
CA ASP A 205 6.79 11.69 -34.68
C ASP A 205 5.92 12.61 -35.56
N PRO A 206 6.12 13.95 -35.56
CA PRO A 206 5.42 14.85 -36.46
C PRO A 206 5.33 14.35 -37.92
N GLU A 207 6.34 13.63 -38.42
CA GLU A 207 6.31 13.02 -39.77
C GLU A 207 5.29 11.88 -39.94
N ASN A 208 4.93 11.17 -38.87
CA ASN A 208 3.99 10.06 -38.86
C ASN A 208 2.62 10.41 -38.24
N SER A 209 2.39 11.68 -37.91
CA SER A 209 1.14 12.17 -37.33
C SER A 209 -0.09 11.90 -38.20
N SER A 210 0.09 11.76 -39.52
CA SER A 210 -0.96 11.44 -40.49
C SER A 210 -1.58 10.04 -40.32
N TYR A 211 -0.91 9.13 -39.61
CA TYR A 211 -1.40 7.77 -39.33
C TYR A 211 -1.99 7.63 -37.92
N SER A 212 -2.04 8.71 -37.14
CA SER A 212 -2.65 8.69 -35.80
C SER A 212 -4.16 8.39 -35.92
N ASP A 213 -4.66 7.58 -34.99
CA ASP A 213 -6.07 7.19 -34.91
C ASP A 213 -6.78 7.88 -33.72
N ILE A 214 -6.01 8.58 -32.87
CA ILE A 214 -6.54 9.36 -31.76
C ILE A 214 -5.62 10.55 -31.42
N SER A 215 -6.22 11.60 -30.87
CA SER A 215 -5.51 12.77 -30.37
C SER A 215 -5.86 13.02 -28.90
N VAL A 216 -4.84 13.30 -28.09
CA VAL A 216 -4.98 13.50 -26.65
C VAL A 216 -4.56 14.91 -26.31
N ALA A 217 -5.49 15.71 -25.78
CA ALA A 217 -5.17 17.01 -25.21
C ALA A 217 -4.83 16.84 -23.73
N ALA A 218 -3.64 17.27 -23.30
CA ALA A 218 -3.23 17.23 -21.90
C ALA A 218 -2.81 18.61 -21.41
N GLY A 219 -3.30 19.00 -20.23
CA GLY A 219 -3.01 20.28 -19.59
C GLY A 219 -4.26 21.00 -19.05
N SER A 220 -4.03 22.11 -18.35
CA SER A 220 -5.06 22.90 -17.66
C SER A 220 -5.21 24.26 -18.35
N GLY A 221 -6.45 24.70 -18.61
CA GLY A 221 -6.72 26.02 -19.22
C GLY A 221 -6.10 26.20 -20.61
N ASP A 222 -5.44 27.33 -20.82
CA ASP A 222 -4.84 27.74 -22.10
C ASP A 222 -3.50 27.03 -22.42
N ASP A 223 -2.92 26.26 -21.49
CA ASP A 223 -1.64 25.54 -21.67
C ASP A 223 -1.84 24.09 -22.16
N ARG A 224 -2.92 23.84 -22.90
CA ARG A 224 -3.22 22.50 -23.43
C ARG A 224 -2.31 22.17 -24.61
N THR A 225 -1.55 21.09 -24.47
CA THR A 225 -0.79 20.50 -25.58
C THR A 225 -1.57 19.33 -26.17
N VAL A 226 -1.72 19.31 -27.50
CA VAL A 226 -2.38 18.21 -28.22
C VAL A 226 -1.32 17.26 -28.77
N PHE A 227 -1.52 15.97 -28.52
CA PHE A 227 -0.63 14.91 -28.94
C PHE A 227 -1.34 13.96 -29.89
N ALA A 228 -0.76 13.76 -31.08
CA ALA A 228 -1.16 12.68 -31.99
C ALA A 228 -0.56 11.36 -31.49
N VAL A 229 -1.40 10.33 -31.38
CA VAL A 229 -1.06 9.03 -30.78
C VAL A 229 -1.77 7.89 -31.51
N HIS A 230 -1.30 6.67 -31.29
CA HIS A 230 -2.02 5.47 -31.73
C HIS A 230 -2.70 4.79 -30.53
N LYS A 231 -3.98 4.40 -30.68
CA LYS A 231 -4.76 3.69 -29.65
C LYS A 231 -4.02 2.46 -29.16
N TYR A 232 -3.46 1.65 -30.07
CA TYR A 232 -2.75 0.41 -29.70
C TYR A 232 -1.56 0.69 -28.78
N LYS A 233 -0.85 1.82 -28.97
CA LYS A 233 0.30 2.19 -28.12
C LYS A 233 -0.16 2.55 -26.70
N LEU A 234 -1.27 3.27 -26.58
CA LEU A 234 -1.83 3.65 -25.26
C LEU A 234 -2.33 2.41 -24.50
N ILE A 235 -3.14 1.55 -25.13
CA ILE A 235 -3.71 0.38 -24.47
C ILE A 235 -2.66 -0.70 -24.16
N THR A 236 -1.56 -0.76 -24.93
CA THR A 236 -0.48 -1.73 -24.65
C THR A 236 0.31 -1.35 -23.39
N HIS A 237 0.46 -0.05 -23.12
CA HIS A 237 1.34 0.46 -22.08
C HIS A 237 0.61 1.08 -20.87
N SER A 238 -0.72 1.08 -20.83
CA SER A 238 -1.49 1.59 -19.70
C SER A 238 -2.84 0.91 -19.57
N ASP A 239 -3.06 0.27 -18.41
CA ASP A 239 -4.32 -0.39 -18.08
C ASP A 239 -5.48 0.61 -17.93
N VAL A 240 -5.18 1.85 -17.53
CA VAL A 240 -6.14 2.97 -17.51
C VAL A 240 -6.62 3.28 -18.92
N PHE A 241 -5.71 3.51 -19.87
CA PHE A 241 -6.11 3.77 -21.25
C PHE A 241 -6.76 2.58 -21.91
N ARG A 242 -6.35 1.35 -21.56
CA ARG A 242 -7.04 0.12 -21.97
C ARG A 242 -8.49 0.15 -21.52
N ALA A 243 -8.74 0.42 -20.24
CA ALA A 243 -10.10 0.53 -19.71
C ALA A 243 -10.90 1.67 -20.37
N MET A 244 -10.29 2.85 -20.56
CA MET A 244 -10.95 4.01 -21.19
C MET A 244 -11.31 3.78 -22.67
N LEU A 245 -10.47 3.06 -23.43
CA LEU A 245 -10.62 2.90 -24.88
C LEU A 245 -11.29 1.58 -25.29
N GLU A 246 -11.24 0.53 -24.46
CA GLU A 246 -11.90 -0.76 -24.73
C GLU A 246 -13.30 -0.86 -24.13
N HIS A 247 -13.59 -0.16 -23.03
CA HIS A 247 -14.94 -0.13 -22.46
C HIS A 247 -15.78 1.01 -23.07
N ASN A 248 -17.12 0.88 -23.00
CA ASN A 248 -18.09 1.79 -23.64
C ASN A 248 -18.20 3.17 -22.93
N MET A 249 -17.05 3.80 -22.70
CA MET A 249 -16.85 5.13 -22.13
C MET A 249 -16.96 6.19 -23.24
N GLU A 250 -17.14 7.45 -22.87
CA GLU A 250 -17.23 8.54 -23.85
C GLU A 250 -15.96 8.66 -24.72
N GLU A 251 -14.80 8.41 -24.11
CA GLU A 251 -13.48 8.43 -24.77
C GLU A 251 -13.32 7.32 -25.82
N SER A 252 -14.03 6.19 -25.68
CA SER A 252 -14.03 5.10 -26.66
C SER A 252 -14.76 5.45 -27.96
N LYS A 253 -15.65 6.44 -27.91
CA LYS A 253 -16.52 6.85 -29.03
C LYS A 253 -15.95 8.03 -29.83
N VAL A 254 -14.87 8.65 -29.36
CA VAL A 254 -14.29 9.87 -29.94
C VAL A 254 -12.86 9.65 -30.41
N SER A 255 -12.45 10.37 -31.45
CA SER A 255 -11.06 10.41 -31.96
C SER A 255 -10.22 11.51 -31.29
N HIS A 256 -10.80 12.21 -30.32
CA HIS A 256 -10.16 13.26 -29.56
C HIS A 256 -10.73 13.30 -28.14
N PHE A 257 -9.87 13.27 -27.12
CA PHE A 257 -10.29 13.44 -25.74
C PHE A 257 -9.27 14.24 -24.92
N THR A 258 -9.74 14.84 -23.83
CA THR A 258 -8.95 15.73 -22.97
C THR A 258 -8.71 15.06 -21.62
N ILE A 259 -7.47 15.14 -21.14
CA ILE A 259 -7.11 14.70 -19.79
C ILE A 259 -6.78 15.94 -18.96
N SER A 260 -7.60 16.19 -17.94
CA SER A 260 -7.39 17.29 -16.97
C SER A 260 -6.90 16.74 -15.64
N GLU A 261 -6.15 17.54 -14.88
CA GLU A 261 -5.57 17.18 -13.57
C GLU A 261 -6.58 16.62 -12.54
N ALA A 262 -7.89 16.84 -12.74
CA ALA A 262 -8.95 16.40 -11.84
C ALA A 262 -9.35 14.92 -12.00
N GLN A 263 -8.94 14.25 -13.08
CA GLN A 263 -9.14 12.80 -13.23
C GLN A 263 -7.94 12.06 -12.62
N ARG A 264 -7.80 12.15 -11.28
CA ARG A 264 -7.06 11.12 -10.54
C ARG A 264 -7.89 9.84 -10.64
N LEU A 265 -7.52 8.98 -11.58
CA LEU A 265 -7.99 7.60 -11.61
C LEU A 265 -7.41 6.90 -10.38
N HIS A 266 -8.30 6.66 -9.41
CA HIS A 266 -8.07 5.77 -8.27
C HIS A 266 -8.01 4.32 -8.73
#